data_AF-E6QTX2-F1
#
_entry.id   AF-E6QTX2-F1
#
_cell.length_a   1.000
_cell.length_b   1.000
_cell.length_c   1.000
_cell.angle_alpha   90.00
_cell.angle_beta   90.00
_cell.angle_gamma   90.00
#
_symmetry.space_group_name_H-M   'P 1'
#
loop_
_entity.id
_entity.type
_entity.pdbx_description
1 polymer ?
#
loop_
_entity_poly.entity_id
_entity_poly.type
_entity_poly.pdbx_seq_one_letter_code
_entity_poly.pdbx_strand_id
1 'polypeptide(L)' 'MTTTNGNARVQKHRNAQRMAGLRPVQIWVPDTRRPDFAEECRRQSRLAAEADRLDTDMLHWMDETLAGVDGWTK' A
#
# COMPACT_ATOMS: atom_id res chain seq x y z
N MET A 1 29.68 7.78 -17.80
CA MET A 1 28.84 7.41 -16.64
C MET A 1 27.38 7.63 -17.03
N THR A 2 26.65 6.55 -17.34
CA THR A 2 25.28 6.61 -17.84
C THR A 2 24.34 6.87 -16.67
N THR A 3 23.89 8.10 -16.51
CA THR A 3 22.89 8.49 -15.53
C THR A 3 21.58 7.80 -15.91
N THR A 4 21.25 6.66 -15.27
CA THR A 4 19.92 6.05 -15.42
C THR A 4 18.90 7.04 -14.89
N ASN A 5 18.24 7.75 -15.80
CA ASN A 5 17.34 8.83 -15.50
C ASN A 5 16.14 8.26 -14.73
N GLY A 6 16.13 8.39 -13.40
CA GLY A 6 15.12 7.79 -12.51
C GLY A 6 13.68 8.14 -12.93
N ASN A 7 13.50 9.30 -13.55
CA ASN A 7 12.22 9.74 -14.11
C ASN A 7 11.72 8.83 -15.23
N ALA A 8 12.59 8.33 -16.11
CA ALA A 8 12.20 7.42 -17.19
C ALA A 8 11.71 6.07 -16.65
N ARG A 9 12.37 5.55 -15.59
CA ARG A 9 11.96 4.30 -14.93
C ARG A 9 10.59 4.44 -14.25
N VAL A 10 10.39 5.53 -13.50
CA VAL A 10 9.11 5.81 -12.84
C VAL A 10 8.00 6.02 -13.87
N GLN A 11 8.28 6.68 -15.00
CA GLN A 11 7.29 6.88 -16.05
C GLN A 11 6.88 5.57 -16.73
N LYS A 12 7.84 4.70 -17.06
CA LYS A 12 7.56 3.35 -17.62
C LYS A 12 6.67 2.55 -16.67
N HIS A 13 6.98 2.56 -15.37
CA HIS A 13 6.20 1.86 -14.36
C HIS A 13 4.76 2.41 -14.24
N ARG A 14 4.59 3.73 -14.21
CA ARG A 14 3.25 4.36 -14.19
C ARG A 14 2.44 4.03 -15.45
N ASN A 15 3.06 3.97 -16.62
CA ASN A 15 2.37 3.61 -17.86
C ASN A 15 1.87 2.16 -17.82
N ALA A 16 2.69 1.22 -17.34
CA ALA A 16 2.27 -0.18 -17.16
C ALA A 16 1.09 -0.31 -16.18
N GLN A 17 1.12 0.42 -15.05
CA GLN A 17 0.01 0.43 -14.09
C GLN A 17 -1.29 0.98 -14.72
N ARG A 18 -1.20 2.05 -15.54
CA ARG A 18 -2.38 2.57 -16.26
C ARG A 18 -2.95 1.55 -17.25
N MET A 19 -2.10 0.82 -17.97
CA MET A 19 -2.54 -0.25 -18.88
C MET A 19 -3.22 -1.40 -18.13
N ALA A 20 -2.82 -1.66 -16.89
CA ALA A 20 -3.48 -2.62 -15.99
C ALA A 20 -4.78 -2.08 -15.36
N GLY A 21 -5.24 -0.89 -15.76
CA GLY A 21 -6.48 -0.27 -15.25
C GLY A 21 -6.33 0.48 -13.92
N LEU A 22 -5.12 0.65 -13.39
CA LEU A 22 -4.88 1.37 -12.14
C LEU A 22 -4.80 2.88 -12.38
N ARG A 23 -5.43 3.66 -11.49
CA ARG A 23 -5.34 5.12 -11.48
C ARG A 23 -4.33 5.59 -10.43
N PRO A 24 -3.33 6.40 -10.80
CA PRO A 24 -2.39 6.95 -9.82
C PRO A 24 -3.10 7.94 -8.88
N VAL A 25 -2.87 7.79 -7.58
CA VAL A 25 -3.29 8.74 -6.55
C VAL A 25 -2.04 9.39 -5.96
N GLN A 26 -2.07 10.70 -5.80
CA GLN A 26 -1.02 11.45 -5.10
C GLN A 26 -1.54 11.81 -3.71
N ILE A 27 -0.81 11.37 -2.69
CA ILE A 27 -1.07 11.69 -1.30
C ILE A 27 0.19 12.28 -0.68
N TRP A 28 0.01 13.15 0.30
CA TRP A 28 1.11 13.64 1.12
C TRP A 28 1.36 12.66 2.25
N VAL A 29 2.61 12.21 2.38
CA VAL A 29 3.06 11.32 3.44
C VAL A 29 4.08 12.03 4.32
N PRO A 30 4.25 11.63 5.59
CA PRO A 30 5.31 12.17 6.45
C PRO A 30 6.70 12.02 5.82
N ASP A 31 7.59 12.98 6.06
CA ASP A 31 8.94 12.93 5.53
C ASP A 31 9.74 11.78 6.16
N THR A 32 10.00 10.77 5.36
CA THR A 32 10.74 9.55 5.70
C THR A 32 12.19 9.77 6.13
N ARG A 33 12.74 10.97 5.88
CA ARG A 33 14.14 11.30 6.24
C ARG A 33 14.29 11.86 7.64
N ARG A 34 13.18 12.18 8.32
CA ARG A 34 13.26 12.69 9.69
C ARG A 34 13.77 11.60 10.64
N PRO A 35 14.63 11.95 11.61
CA PRO A 35 15.20 10.96 12.54
C PRO A 35 14.13 10.25 13.38
N ASP A 36 12.96 10.87 13.57
CA ASP A 36 11.82 10.33 14.32
C ASP A 36 10.84 9.49 13.47
N PHE A 37 11.09 9.36 12.15
CA PHE A 37 10.18 8.65 11.25
C PHE A 37 9.99 7.18 11.67
N ALA A 38 11.04 6.52 12.13
CA ALA A 38 10.94 5.13 12.59
C ALA A 38 10.04 4.98 13.82
N GLU A 39 10.03 5.95 14.73
CA GLU A 39 9.13 5.96 15.90
C GLU A 39 7.69 6.21 15.47
N GLU A 40 7.48 7.15 14.55
CA GLU A 40 6.15 7.44 14.02
C GLU A 40 5.58 6.23 13.25
N CYS A 41 6.39 5.53 12.47
CA CYS A 41 5.98 4.27 11.84
C CYS A 41 5.52 3.26 12.89
N ARG A 42 6.29 3.04 13.96
CA ARG A 42 5.90 2.10 15.02
C ARG A 42 4.62 2.52 15.72
N ARG A 43 4.44 3.82 15.97
CA ARG A 43 3.23 4.36 16.59
C ARG A 43 2.00 4.13 15.70
N GLN A 44 2.10 4.45 14.41
CA GLN A 44 1.01 4.29 13.44
C GLN A 44 0.68 2.82 13.17
N SER A 45 1.69 1.94 13.07
CA SER A 45 1.46 0.50 12.93
C SER A 45 0.71 -0.08 14.12
N ARG A 46 0.98 0.38 15.35
CA ARG A 46 0.22 -0.04 16.52
C ARG A 46 -1.23 0.44 16.48
N LEU A 47 -1.46 1.70 16.10
CA LEU A 47 -2.81 2.25 15.98
C LEU A 47 -3.63 1.52 14.91
N ALA A 48 -3.05 1.22 13.75
CA ALA A 48 -3.71 0.45 12.71
C ALA A 48 -4.08 -0.95 13.22
N ALA A 49 -3.13 -1.67 13.83
CA ALA A 49 -3.38 -3.01 14.38
C ALA A 49 -4.42 -3.00 15.52
N GLU A 50 -4.49 -1.93 16.32
CA GLU A 50 -5.52 -1.77 17.34
C GLU A 50 -6.90 -1.49 16.72
N ALA A 51 -6.97 -0.61 15.73
CA ALA A 51 -8.21 -0.33 15.01
C ALA A 51 -8.76 -1.58 14.32
N ASP A 52 -7.89 -2.35 13.65
CA ASP A 52 -8.26 -3.61 13.01
C ASP A 52 -8.86 -4.60 14.02
N ARG A 53 -8.26 -4.72 15.21
CA ARG A 53 -8.80 -5.61 16.28
C ARG A 53 -10.15 -5.16 16.81
N LEU A 54 -10.40 -3.86 16.87
CA LEU A 54 -11.67 -3.32 17.34
C LEU A 54 -12.77 -3.48 16.29
N ASP A 55 -12.42 -3.59 15.01
CA ASP A 55 -13.35 -3.84 13.91
C ASP A 55 -13.54 -5.35 13.67
N THR A 56 -14.14 -6.02 14.65
CA THR A 56 -14.41 -7.47 14.58
C THR A 56 -15.32 -7.85 13.41
N ASP A 57 -16.25 -6.96 13.03
CA ASP A 57 -17.15 -7.18 11.90
C ASP A 57 -16.39 -7.15 10.56
N MET A 58 -15.46 -6.19 10.38
CA MET A 58 -14.58 -6.17 9.22
C MET A 58 -13.68 -7.41 9.17
N LEU A 59 -13.08 -7.80 10.30
CA LEU A 59 -12.23 -9.01 10.36
C LEU A 59 -13.00 -10.26 9.96
N HIS A 60 -14.21 -10.44 10.49
CA HIS A 60 -15.08 -11.57 10.14
C HIS A 60 -15.45 -11.56 8.66
N TRP A 61 -15.80 -10.40 8.11
CA TRP A 61 -16.09 -10.25 6.69
C TRP A 61 -14.88 -10.56 5.80
N MET A 62 -13.66 -10.16 6.21
CA MET A 62 -12.43 -10.46 5.48
C MET A 62 -12.14 -11.96 5.45
N ASP A 63 -12.31 -12.66 6.57
CA ASP A 63 -12.14 -14.12 6.67
C ASP A 63 -13.18 -14.87 5.82
N GLU A 64 -14.46 -14.48 5.89
CA GLU A 64 -15.53 -15.03 5.05
C GLU A 64 -15.26 -14.79 3.55
N THR A 65 -14.82 -13.57 3.19
CA THR A 65 -14.53 -13.21 1.80
C THR A 65 -13.33 -14.01 1.28
N LEU A 66 -12.26 -14.14 2.08
CA LEU A 66 -11.05 -14.89 1.72
C LEU A 66 -11.37 -16.36 1.44
N ALA A 67 -12.24 -16.98 2.24
CA ALA A 67 -12.70 -18.35 2.04
C ALA A 67 -13.45 -18.54 0.70
N GLY A 68 -14.01 -17.47 0.13
CA GLY A 68 -14.64 -17.46 -1.19
C GLY A 68 -13.69 -17.24 -2.38
N VAL A 69 -12.40 -16.96 -2.16
CA VAL A 69 -11.43 -16.64 -3.23
C VAL A 69 -10.82 -17.90 -3.88
N ASP A 70 -11.06 -19.10 -3.34
CA ASP A 70 -10.58 -20.40 -3.88
C ASP A 70 -11.09 -20.75 -5.30
N GLY A 71 -11.85 -19.87 -5.96
CA GLY A 71 -12.28 -19.99 -7.36
C GLY A 71 -11.64 -18.98 -8.34
N TRP A 72 -10.76 -18.08 -7.87
CA TRP A 72 -10.12 -17.05 -8.71
C TRP A 72 -8.85 -17.57 -9.41
N THR A 73 -8.94 -18.72 -10.06
CA THR A 73 -7.96 -19.13 -11.09
C THR A 73 -8.56 -18.90 -12.46
N LYS A 74 -8.02 -17.93 -13.20
CA LYS A 74 -8.08 -17.90 -14.66
C LYS A 74 -6.70 -17.60 -15.22
#